data_AF-A0A970XAJ2-F1
#
_entry.id   AF-A0A970XAJ2-F1
#
_cell.length_a   1.000
_cell.length_b   1.000
_cell.length_c   1.000
_cell.angle_alpha   90.00
_cell.angle_beta   90.00
_cell.angle_gamma   90.00
#
_symmetry.space_group_name_H-M   'P 1'
#
loop_
_entity.id
_entity.type
_entity.pdbx_description
1 polymer ?
#
loop_
_entity_poly.entity_id
_entity_poly.type
_entity_poly.pdbx_seq_one_letter_code
_entity_poly.pdbx_strand_id
1 'polypeptide(L)'
;MKKKIIMFLLILSVMTAVLPVSALAAAKSEYGYSDIAEAWFTDTAAAYGYPEIFKGTDSKFNPNSKITRIEFVRLLHKALGITINYFAAPDIKDDFDDMANSDTGANELIDLVTAGIIKKGGSFNPDKPLDRELMIHWTINALDYKTGGDYAMIMIMPAPFNDDADISEAYQNDIVKSVILKLVYGRGNNMLFPKDGATRAEAVTIVSRLVTLLDSLNAGVNVTASAFIVKGGALTTSLVIENNTDKTVTLHHTSGQKYDFKLFDAKSENVYTWSADKMFIAALGTTELKPGEKIEFSDTIDSTAYEALSTAETMTAYIVGTSEDFAIDENGYTATIVK
;
A
#
# COMPACT_ATOMS: atom_id res chain seq x y z
N MET A 1 22.44 39.33 75.77
CA MET A 1 23.02 40.57 75.22
C MET A 1 22.59 40.71 73.76
N LYS A 2 22.16 41.92 73.37
CA LYS A 2 21.53 42.26 72.08
C LYS A 2 22.54 42.34 70.93
N LYS A 3 22.10 41.96 69.71
CA LYS A 3 22.13 42.71 68.41
C LYS A 3 21.90 41.69 67.26
N LYS A 4 20.78 41.72 66.52
CA LYS A 4 20.51 42.52 65.28
C LYS A 4 21.60 42.25 64.20
N ILE A 5 21.37 41.89 62.93
CA ILE A 5 20.40 42.43 61.93
C ILE A 5 20.68 41.76 60.53
N ILE A 6 19.69 41.72 59.61
CA ILE A 6 19.76 41.72 58.10
C ILE A 6 20.28 40.43 57.41
N MET A 7 19.46 39.62 56.70
CA MET A 7 18.84 39.75 55.35
C MET A 7 19.84 39.86 54.17
N PHE A 8 20.00 38.79 53.39
CA PHE A 8 20.32 38.90 51.96
C PHE A 8 19.77 37.70 51.18
N LEU A 9 19.02 38.01 50.11
CA LEU A 9 18.50 37.09 49.10
C LEU A 9 19.63 36.24 48.50
N LEU A 10 19.44 34.93 48.40
CA LEU A 10 20.24 34.09 47.51
C LEU A 10 19.45 33.87 46.22
N ILE A 11 19.94 34.50 45.15
CA ILE A 11 19.40 34.46 43.80
C ILE A 11 19.78 33.14 43.14
N LEU A 12 18.74 32.46 42.68
CA LEU A 12 18.62 31.53 41.56
C LEU A 12 19.86 31.43 40.64
N SER A 13 20.52 30.26 40.64
CA SER A 13 21.35 29.80 39.51
C SER A 13 21.25 28.27 39.38
N VAL A 14 20.08 27.80 38.94
CA VAL A 14 19.99 26.46 38.36
C VAL A 14 20.51 26.59 36.93
N MET A 15 21.78 26.28 36.71
CA MET A 15 22.28 25.93 35.38
C MET A 15 21.60 24.61 34.98
N THR A 16 20.43 24.70 34.34
CA THR A 16 19.97 23.61 33.50
C THR A 16 20.83 23.64 32.23
N ALA A 17 21.67 22.63 32.07
CA ALA A 17 22.26 22.34 30.77
C ALA A 17 21.10 22.08 29.80
N VAL A 18 20.82 23.04 28.93
CA VAL A 18 19.94 22.84 27.78
C VAL A 18 20.70 21.91 26.84
N LEU A 19 20.47 20.61 26.96
CA LEU A 19 20.81 19.70 25.89
C LEU A 19 19.94 20.11 24.69
N PRO A 20 20.52 20.32 23.50
CA PRO A 20 19.72 20.55 22.31
C PRO A 20 18.83 19.32 22.11
N VAL A 21 17.51 19.54 22.20
CA VAL A 21 16.51 18.58 21.73
C VAL A 21 16.58 18.58 20.21
N SER A 22 17.59 17.88 19.71
CA SER A 22 17.70 17.44 18.33
C SER A 22 18.12 15.97 18.34
N ALA A 23 17.46 15.17 19.18
CA ALA A 23 17.24 13.77 18.86
C ALA A 23 15.97 13.73 18.04
N LEU A 24 16.12 14.05 16.75
CA LEU A 24 15.21 13.57 15.73
C LEU A 24 15.13 12.06 15.98
N ALA A 25 13.97 11.58 16.43
CA ALA A 25 13.70 10.17 16.47
C ALA A 25 13.65 9.70 15.01
N ALA A 26 14.81 9.47 14.42
CA ALA A 26 14.93 8.66 13.22
C ALA A 26 14.21 7.36 13.55
N ALA A 27 13.16 7.05 12.79
CA ALA A 27 12.44 5.79 12.91
C ALA A 27 13.47 4.66 12.90
N LYS A 28 13.73 4.11 14.08
CA LYS A 28 14.74 3.07 14.26
C LYS A 28 14.12 1.84 13.62
N SER A 29 14.69 1.41 12.50
CA SER A 29 14.24 0.19 11.83
C SER A 29 14.11 -0.94 12.85
N GLU A 30 13.00 -1.68 12.80
CA GLU A 30 12.73 -2.79 13.72
C GLU A 30 13.90 -3.80 13.74
N TYR A 31 14.59 -3.93 12.60
CA TYR A 31 15.70 -4.86 12.38
C TYR A 31 17.12 -4.26 12.52
N GLY A 32 17.23 -2.96 12.79
CA GLY A 32 18.49 -2.27 13.08
C GLY A 32 19.45 -2.12 11.89
N TYR A 33 18.94 -2.03 10.65
CA TYR A 33 19.77 -1.73 9.48
C TYR A 33 20.29 -0.29 9.52
N SER A 34 21.57 -0.12 9.14
CA SER A 34 22.26 1.17 9.15
C SER A 34 22.10 2.00 7.87
N ASP A 35 21.60 1.40 6.79
CA ASP A 35 21.61 1.94 5.43
C ASP A 35 20.21 2.16 4.83
N ILE A 36 19.18 2.24 5.68
CA ILE A 36 17.77 2.43 5.25
C ILE A 36 17.12 3.70 5.79
N ALA A 37 17.85 4.58 6.49
CA ALA A 37 17.28 5.81 7.04
C ALA A 37 17.00 6.85 5.94
N GLU A 38 15.87 7.55 6.04
CA GLU A 38 15.50 8.72 5.22
C GLU A 38 15.40 8.45 3.70
N ALA A 39 14.79 7.32 3.31
CA ALA A 39 14.57 6.93 1.92
C ALA A 39 13.10 6.53 1.67
N TRP A 40 12.69 6.53 0.39
CA TRP A 40 11.32 6.18 -0.02
C TRP A 40 10.90 4.74 0.34
N PHE A 41 11.87 3.86 0.57
CA PHE A 41 11.64 2.46 0.94
C PHE A 41 11.83 2.20 2.44
N THR A 42 12.13 3.21 3.27
CA THR A 42 12.48 3.04 4.69
C THR A 42 11.44 2.20 5.44
N ASP A 43 10.18 2.58 5.36
CA ASP A 43 9.10 1.89 6.07
C ASP A 43 8.86 0.48 5.51
N THR A 44 8.93 0.32 4.19
CA THR A 44 8.78 -0.99 3.53
C THR A 44 9.93 -1.94 3.90
N ALA A 45 11.16 -1.44 4.03
CA ALA A 45 12.31 -2.23 4.45
C ALA A 45 12.27 -2.52 5.96
N ALA A 46 11.67 -1.65 6.77
CA ALA A 46 11.42 -1.93 8.18
C ALA A 46 10.40 -3.05 8.37
N ALA A 47 9.35 -3.12 7.53
CA ALA A 47 8.30 -4.14 7.63
C ALA A 47 8.66 -5.47 6.94
N TYR A 48 9.31 -5.43 5.78
CA TYR A 48 9.55 -6.60 4.92
C TYR A 48 11.02 -6.90 4.66
N GLY A 49 11.95 -6.13 5.25
CA GLY A 49 13.39 -6.36 5.16
C GLY A 49 13.85 -7.47 6.09
N TYR A 50 13.23 -8.65 6.04
CA TYR A 50 13.50 -9.77 6.93
C TYR A 50 14.99 -10.13 7.03
N PRO A 51 15.60 -10.08 8.23
CA PRO A 51 17.04 -10.31 8.39
C PRO A 51 17.54 -11.66 7.87
N GLU A 52 16.77 -12.71 8.04
CA GLU A 52 17.09 -14.06 7.56
C GLU A 52 17.06 -14.21 6.03
N ILE A 53 16.56 -13.20 5.32
CA ILE A 53 16.58 -13.11 3.85
C ILE A 53 17.65 -12.13 3.40
N PHE A 54 17.71 -10.93 4.00
CA PHE A 54 18.52 -9.83 3.45
C PHE A 54 19.75 -9.45 4.27
N LYS A 55 19.75 -9.68 5.59
CA LYS A 55 20.82 -9.20 6.46
C LYS A 55 22.09 -10.01 6.25
N GLY A 56 23.06 -9.39 5.59
CA GLY A 56 24.42 -9.88 5.52
C GLY A 56 25.15 -9.76 6.87
N THR A 57 26.41 -10.19 6.91
CA THR A 57 27.26 -10.16 8.10
C THR A 57 27.56 -8.75 8.63
N ASP A 58 27.23 -7.70 7.89
CA ASP A 58 27.58 -6.30 8.15
C ASP A 58 26.43 -5.43 8.70
N SER A 59 25.28 -6.05 9.04
CA SER A 59 24.08 -5.35 9.50
C SER A 59 23.53 -4.30 8.51
N LYS A 60 23.74 -4.51 7.21
CA LYS A 60 23.15 -3.70 6.14
C LYS A 60 22.06 -4.47 5.38
N PHE A 61 21.09 -3.72 4.88
CA PHE A 61 20.03 -4.23 4.01
C PHE A 61 20.49 -4.27 2.54
N ASN A 62 21.37 -3.34 2.15
CA ASN A 62 21.87 -3.15 0.79
C ASN A 62 20.75 -2.88 -0.23
N PRO A 63 20.00 -1.76 -0.10
CA PRO A 63 18.77 -1.50 -0.86
C PRO A 63 18.96 -1.45 -2.38
N ASN A 64 20.17 -1.10 -2.85
CA ASN A 64 20.49 -0.99 -4.28
C ASN A 64 21.06 -2.28 -4.87
N SER A 65 21.36 -3.29 -4.05
CA SER A 65 21.80 -4.59 -4.55
C SER A 65 20.67 -5.27 -5.32
N LYS A 66 21.03 -6.01 -6.37
CA LYS A 66 20.07 -6.82 -7.10
C LYS A 66 19.56 -7.95 -6.21
N ILE A 67 18.26 -8.14 -6.17
CA ILE A 67 17.65 -9.28 -5.46
C ILE A 67 17.83 -10.54 -6.30
N THR A 68 18.13 -11.67 -5.66
CA THR A 68 18.17 -12.96 -6.36
C THR A 68 16.77 -13.57 -6.50
N ARG A 69 16.62 -14.54 -7.41
CA ARG A 69 15.34 -15.27 -7.56
C ARG A 69 14.90 -15.91 -6.25
N ILE A 70 15.81 -16.57 -5.54
CA ILE A 70 15.47 -17.28 -4.30
C ILE A 70 15.19 -16.31 -3.12
N GLU A 71 15.84 -15.16 -3.07
CA GLU A 71 15.54 -14.12 -2.08
C GLU A 71 14.11 -13.59 -2.26
N PHE A 72 13.68 -13.35 -3.50
CA PHE A 72 12.33 -12.88 -3.77
C PHE A 72 11.26 -13.94 -3.49
N VAL A 73 11.52 -15.22 -3.82
CA VAL A 73 10.67 -16.37 -3.44
C VAL A 73 10.40 -16.37 -1.94
N ARG A 74 11.47 -16.31 -1.13
CA ARG A 74 11.36 -16.31 0.33
C ARG A 74 10.64 -15.07 0.85
N LEU A 75 10.89 -13.89 0.25
CA LEU A 75 10.21 -12.65 0.59
C LEU A 75 8.69 -12.77 0.33
N LEU A 76 8.30 -13.18 -0.86
CA LEU A 76 6.90 -13.28 -1.28
C LEU A 76 6.14 -14.32 -0.46
N HIS A 77 6.75 -15.50 -0.26
CA HIS A 77 6.21 -16.57 0.58
C HIS A 77 5.91 -16.08 2.00
N LYS A 78 6.91 -15.48 2.65
CA LYS A 78 6.83 -15.03 4.04
C LYS A 78 5.86 -13.86 4.20
N ALA A 79 5.95 -12.84 3.35
CA ALA A 79 5.11 -11.65 3.43
C ALA A 79 3.63 -11.97 3.24
N LEU A 80 3.31 -12.94 2.37
CA LEU A 80 1.93 -13.33 2.09
C LEU A 80 1.43 -14.48 2.97
N GLY A 81 2.27 -15.04 3.85
CA GLY A 81 1.95 -16.19 4.68
C GLY A 81 1.42 -17.37 3.86
N ILE A 82 2.04 -17.65 2.70
CA ILE A 82 1.66 -18.79 1.86
C ILE A 82 2.25 -20.04 2.51
N THR A 83 1.39 -20.94 2.97
CA THR A 83 1.83 -22.24 3.51
C THR A 83 0.91 -23.31 2.94
N ILE A 84 1.49 -24.36 2.36
CA ILE A 84 0.72 -25.48 1.81
C ILE A 84 0.99 -26.72 2.65
N ASN A 85 -0.10 -27.39 3.03
CA ASN A 85 -0.02 -28.65 3.77
C ASN A 85 -0.05 -29.80 2.77
N TYR A 86 1.03 -30.59 2.76
CA TYR A 86 1.15 -31.76 1.91
C TYR A 86 0.95 -33.04 2.73
N PHE A 87 0.36 -34.06 2.11
CA PHE A 87 0.38 -35.42 2.67
C PHE A 87 1.80 -36.03 2.63
N ALA A 88 2.56 -35.70 1.59
CA ALA A 88 3.98 -35.97 1.45
C ALA A 88 4.62 -34.79 0.72
N ALA A 89 5.71 -34.25 1.24
CA ALA A 89 6.39 -33.11 0.62
C ALA A 89 6.92 -33.50 -0.77
N PRO A 90 6.67 -32.70 -1.82
CA PRO A 90 7.28 -32.91 -3.14
C PRO A 90 8.82 -32.90 -3.08
N ASP A 91 9.45 -33.61 -4.01
CA ASP A 91 10.89 -33.44 -4.27
C ASP A 91 11.06 -32.29 -5.27
N ILE A 92 11.72 -31.20 -4.86
CA ILE A 92 11.94 -30.03 -5.73
C ILE A 92 12.75 -30.40 -6.97
N LYS A 93 13.52 -31.50 -6.94
CA LYS A 93 14.24 -32.02 -8.11
C LYS A 93 13.33 -32.49 -9.23
N ASP A 94 12.08 -32.83 -8.93
CA ASP A 94 11.10 -33.17 -9.97
C ASP A 94 10.63 -31.91 -10.74
N ASP A 95 10.84 -30.72 -10.18
CA ASP A 95 10.43 -29.44 -10.75
C ASP A 95 11.61 -28.63 -11.30
N PHE A 96 12.80 -28.72 -10.69
CA PHE A 96 14.01 -28.01 -11.12
C PHE A 96 15.30 -28.82 -10.96
N ASP A 97 16.13 -28.81 -12.00
CA ASP A 97 17.34 -29.65 -12.11
C ASP A 97 18.48 -29.22 -11.17
N ASP A 98 18.49 -27.95 -10.74
CA ASP A 98 19.55 -27.29 -9.97
C ASP A 98 19.17 -27.00 -8.51
N MET A 99 18.10 -27.61 -8.02
CA MET A 99 17.61 -27.44 -6.65
C MET A 99 17.63 -28.77 -5.88
N ALA A 100 17.75 -28.70 -4.56
CA ALA A 100 17.55 -29.82 -3.63
C ALA A 100 16.69 -29.38 -2.44
N ASN A 101 15.93 -30.31 -1.85
CA ASN A 101 15.08 -30.01 -0.68
C ASN A 101 15.85 -29.46 0.54
N SER A 102 17.18 -29.65 0.59
CA SER A 102 18.05 -29.09 1.63
C SER A 102 18.47 -27.64 1.39
N ASP A 103 18.24 -27.10 0.19
CA ASP A 103 18.69 -25.77 -0.17
C ASP A 103 17.87 -24.69 0.53
N THR A 104 18.50 -23.56 0.82
CA THR A 104 17.81 -22.43 1.43
C THR A 104 16.73 -21.90 0.50
N GLY A 105 15.49 -21.82 0.98
CA GLY A 105 14.35 -21.38 0.16
C GLY A 105 13.66 -22.49 -0.64
N ALA A 106 14.14 -23.74 -0.57
CA ALA A 106 13.56 -24.84 -1.34
C ALA A 106 12.09 -25.10 -0.98
N ASN A 107 11.75 -25.12 0.32
CA ASN A 107 10.37 -25.30 0.76
C ASN A 107 9.46 -24.17 0.29
N GLU A 108 9.92 -22.92 0.40
CA GLU A 108 9.19 -21.75 -0.07
C GLU A 108 8.96 -21.81 -1.59
N LEU A 109 9.96 -22.28 -2.35
CA LEU A 109 9.83 -22.50 -3.79
C LEU A 109 8.81 -23.60 -4.11
N ILE A 110 8.84 -24.73 -3.40
CA ILE A 110 7.84 -25.82 -3.55
C ILE A 110 6.42 -25.26 -3.35
N ASP A 111 6.21 -24.46 -2.31
CA ASP A 111 4.91 -23.83 -2.03
C ASP A 111 4.47 -22.90 -3.16
N LEU A 112 5.36 -22.03 -3.64
CA LEU A 112 5.08 -21.11 -4.73
C LEU A 112 4.85 -21.81 -6.08
N VAL A 113 5.51 -22.95 -6.33
CA VAL A 113 5.23 -23.79 -7.51
C VAL A 113 3.89 -24.49 -7.39
N THR A 114 3.59 -25.07 -6.23
CA THR A 114 2.31 -25.76 -5.98
C THR A 114 1.13 -24.78 -6.07
N ALA A 115 1.32 -23.54 -5.60
CA ALA A 115 0.36 -22.46 -5.74
C ALA A 115 0.15 -21.98 -7.19
N GLY A 116 0.99 -22.43 -8.14
CA GLY A 116 0.98 -21.98 -9.53
C GLY A 116 1.56 -20.58 -9.73
N ILE A 117 2.18 -20.00 -8.70
CA ILE A 117 2.80 -18.66 -8.76
C ILE A 117 4.08 -18.70 -9.59
N ILE A 118 4.85 -19.78 -9.43
CA ILE A 118 6.08 -20.04 -10.18
C ILE A 118 5.89 -21.29 -11.03
N LYS A 119 6.22 -21.19 -12.32
CA LYS A 119 6.20 -22.34 -13.22
C LYS A 119 7.44 -23.20 -12.99
N LYS A 120 7.24 -24.51 -12.85
CA LYS A 120 8.33 -25.49 -12.87
C LYS A 120 8.99 -25.61 -14.24
N GLY A 121 10.24 -26.08 -14.25
CA GLY A 121 10.93 -26.51 -15.45
C GLY A 121 12.40 -26.09 -15.52
N GLY A 122 13.25 -27.00 -16.02
CA GLY A 122 14.67 -26.76 -16.24
C GLY A 122 15.40 -26.34 -14.96
N SER A 123 16.35 -25.42 -15.07
CA SER A 123 17.05 -24.86 -13.91
C SER A 123 16.36 -23.59 -13.38
N PHE A 124 16.13 -23.53 -12.07
CA PHE A 124 15.58 -22.37 -11.39
C PHE A 124 16.57 -21.19 -11.37
N ASN A 125 17.87 -21.46 -11.25
CA ASN A 125 18.96 -20.51 -11.08
C ASN A 125 18.77 -19.59 -9.85
N PRO A 126 18.82 -20.13 -8.61
CA PRO A 126 18.43 -19.43 -7.39
C PRO A 126 19.19 -18.12 -7.14
N ASP A 127 20.48 -18.08 -7.49
CA ASP A 127 21.36 -16.92 -7.26
C ASP A 127 21.34 -15.89 -8.41
N LYS A 128 20.63 -16.17 -9.51
CA LYS A 128 20.53 -15.21 -10.62
C LYS A 128 19.78 -13.96 -10.14
N PRO A 129 20.23 -12.74 -10.49
CA PRO A 129 19.42 -11.54 -10.36
C PRO A 129 18.02 -11.74 -10.97
N LEU A 130 17.00 -11.29 -10.25
CA LEU A 130 15.62 -11.37 -10.71
C LEU A 130 15.31 -10.19 -11.63
N ASP A 131 15.09 -10.47 -12.92
CA ASP A 131 14.68 -9.47 -13.92
C ASP A 131 13.36 -8.80 -13.48
N ARG A 132 13.23 -7.49 -13.67
CA ARG A 132 12.12 -6.70 -13.13
C ARG A 132 10.76 -7.17 -13.65
N GLU A 133 10.64 -7.49 -14.94
CA GLU A 133 9.39 -8.01 -15.50
C GLU A 133 8.97 -9.36 -14.88
N LEU A 134 9.95 -10.21 -14.52
CA LEU A 134 9.68 -11.51 -13.90
C LEU A 134 9.27 -11.34 -12.44
N MET A 135 9.85 -10.37 -11.73
CA MET A 135 9.38 -9.97 -10.40
C MET A 135 7.91 -9.56 -10.44
N ILE A 136 7.52 -8.73 -11.41
CA ILE A 136 6.14 -8.27 -11.60
C ILE A 136 5.22 -9.45 -11.91
N HIS A 137 5.63 -10.33 -12.81
CA HIS A 137 4.87 -11.54 -13.14
C HIS A 137 4.59 -12.41 -11.90
N TRP A 138 5.60 -12.67 -11.07
CA TRP A 138 5.41 -13.46 -9.85
C TRP A 138 4.55 -12.74 -8.80
N THR A 139 4.64 -11.41 -8.71
CA THR A 139 3.73 -10.61 -7.86
C THR A 139 2.28 -10.73 -8.31
N ILE A 140 2.00 -10.63 -9.61
CA ILE A 140 0.63 -10.74 -10.14
C ILE A 140 0.10 -12.17 -9.99
N ASN A 141 0.90 -13.20 -10.25
CA ASN A 141 0.45 -14.56 -10.01
C ASN A 141 0.13 -14.81 -8.53
N ALA A 142 0.87 -14.19 -7.61
CA ALA A 142 0.58 -14.29 -6.17
C ALA A 142 -0.71 -13.55 -5.76
N LEU A 143 -0.99 -12.39 -6.37
CA LEU A 143 -2.28 -11.72 -6.26
C LEU A 143 -3.42 -12.64 -6.75
N ASP A 144 -3.28 -13.19 -7.95
CA ASP A 144 -4.27 -14.07 -8.58
C ASP A 144 -4.48 -15.34 -7.73
N TYR A 145 -3.42 -15.91 -7.16
CA TYR A 145 -3.52 -17.03 -6.21
C TYR A 145 -4.33 -16.68 -4.96
N LYS A 146 -4.06 -15.52 -4.34
CA LYS A 146 -4.71 -15.10 -3.09
C LYS A 146 -6.18 -14.69 -3.28
N THR A 147 -6.53 -14.23 -4.47
CA THR A 147 -7.88 -13.71 -4.80
C THR A 147 -8.70 -14.67 -5.66
N GLY A 148 -8.10 -15.75 -6.16
CA GLY A 148 -8.68 -16.56 -7.23
C GLY A 148 -8.81 -15.82 -8.58
N GLY A 149 -8.12 -14.68 -8.73
CA GLY A 149 -8.27 -13.75 -9.86
C GLY A 149 -9.54 -12.89 -9.80
N ASP A 150 -10.25 -12.89 -8.67
CA ASP A 150 -11.49 -12.13 -8.47
C ASP A 150 -11.20 -10.79 -7.78
N TYR A 151 -10.83 -9.80 -8.58
CA TYR A 151 -10.71 -8.41 -8.15
C TYR A 151 -11.13 -7.48 -9.28
N ALA A 152 -11.85 -6.41 -8.92
CA ALA A 152 -12.30 -5.44 -9.90
C ALA A 152 -11.11 -4.67 -10.47
N MET A 153 -10.99 -4.64 -11.80
CA MET A 153 -10.06 -3.78 -12.50
C MET A 153 -10.81 -2.81 -13.40
N ILE A 154 -10.41 -1.55 -13.34
CA ILE A 154 -10.88 -0.54 -14.29
C ILE A 154 -10.15 -0.81 -15.61
N MET A 155 -10.90 -1.04 -16.69
CA MET A 155 -10.38 -1.35 -18.02
C MET A 155 -9.84 -0.09 -18.73
N ILE A 156 -8.87 0.58 -18.11
CA ILE A 156 -8.15 1.70 -18.70
C ILE A 156 -6.79 1.19 -19.16
N MET A 157 -6.44 1.49 -20.42
CA MET A 157 -5.09 1.27 -20.92
C MET A 157 -4.18 2.37 -20.37
N PRO A 158 -3.19 2.06 -19.52
CA PRO A 158 -2.24 3.07 -19.05
C PRO A 158 -1.38 3.57 -20.22
N ALA A 159 -0.80 4.76 -20.05
CA ALA A 159 0.22 5.23 -20.98
C ALA A 159 1.40 4.22 -20.98
N PRO A 160 1.93 3.83 -22.16
CA PRO A 160 3.03 2.89 -22.22
C PRO A 160 4.32 3.49 -21.65
N PHE A 161 5.23 2.62 -21.23
CA PHE A 161 6.60 3.03 -20.89
C PHE A 161 7.39 3.34 -22.17
N ASN A 162 8.45 4.14 -22.05
CA ASN A 162 9.29 4.49 -23.19
C ASN A 162 10.11 3.31 -23.73
N ASP A 163 10.27 2.26 -22.93
CA ASP A 163 10.91 0.98 -23.25
C ASP A 163 9.91 -0.19 -23.29
N ASP A 164 8.63 0.08 -23.59
CA ASP A 164 7.58 -0.94 -23.68
C ASP A 164 7.91 -2.05 -24.69
N ALA A 165 8.67 -1.72 -25.75
CA ALA A 165 9.14 -2.67 -26.74
C ALA A 165 10.13 -3.73 -26.20
N ASP A 166 10.78 -3.47 -25.06
CA ASP A 166 11.70 -4.40 -24.41
C ASP A 166 10.98 -5.38 -23.48
N ILE A 167 9.68 -5.19 -23.24
CA ILE A 167 8.86 -6.08 -22.42
C ILE A 167 8.64 -7.40 -23.16
N SER A 168 8.92 -8.51 -22.49
CA SER A 168 8.58 -9.83 -23.04
C SER A 168 7.07 -9.99 -23.19
N GLU A 169 6.63 -10.48 -24.36
CA GLU A 169 5.20 -10.68 -24.69
C GLU A 169 4.43 -11.43 -23.59
N ALA A 170 5.05 -12.45 -23.00
CA ALA A 170 4.46 -13.25 -21.93
C ALA A 170 4.12 -12.46 -20.63
N TYR A 171 4.67 -11.26 -20.44
CA TYR A 171 4.52 -10.45 -19.22
C TYR A 171 3.79 -9.13 -19.46
N GLN A 172 3.40 -8.81 -20.70
CA GLN A 172 2.74 -7.53 -21.03
C GLN A 172 1.46 -7.32 -20.22
N ASN A 173 0.61 -8.35 -20.13
CA ASN A 173 -0.64 -8.27 -19.38
C ASN A 173 -0.38 -8.01 -17.89
N ASP A 174 0.56 -8.73 -17.29
CA ASP A 174 0.88 -8.58 -15.87
C ASP A 174 1.47 -7.21 -15.55
N ILE A 175 2.28 -6.66 -16.47
CA ILE A 175 2.78 -5.29 -16.33
C ILE A 175 1.64 -4.29 -16.38
N VAL A 176 0.74 -4.38 -17.36
CA VAL A 176 -0.45 -3.52 -17.44
C VAL A 176 -1.30 -3.62 -16.16
N LYS A 177 -1.62 -4.84 -15.70
CA LYS A 177 -2.32 -5.08 -14.43
C LYS A 177 -1.62 -4.39 -13.27
N SER A 178 -0.31 -4.60 -13.14
CA SER A 178 0.48 -4.06 -12.03
C SER A 178 0.51 -2.53 -12.00
N VAL A 179 0.43 -1.87 -13.15
CA VAL A 179 0.35 -0.40 -13.26
C VAL A 179 -1.05 0.09 -12.86
N ILE A 180 -2.11 -0.55 -13.37
CA ILE A 180 -3.50 -0.23 -13.02
C ILE A 180 -3.72 -0.37 -11.51
N LEU A 181 -3.20 -1.45 -10.91
CA LEU A 181 -3.28 -1.74 -9.49
C LEU A 181 -2.25 -0.97 -8.64
N LYS A 182 -1.49 -0.05 -9.25
CA LYS A 182 -0.49 0.79 -8.57
C LYS A 182 0.59 0.01 -7.81
N LEU A 183 0.83 -1.26 -8.15
CA LEU A 183 1.90 -2.08 -7.59
C LEU A 183 3.26 -1.62 -8.11
N VAL A 184 3.32 -1.23 -9.39
CA VAL A 184 4.54 -0.88 -10.11
C VAL A 184 4.49 0.56 -10.60
N TYR A 185 5.62 1.25 -10.46
CA TYR A 185 5.89 2.52 -11.14
C TYR A 185 7.18 2.39 -11.96
N GLY A 186 7.25 3.20 -13.03
CA GLY A 186 8.48 3.36 -13.80
C GLY A 186 9.58 4.05 -12.98
N ARG A 187 10.81 3.89 -13.45
CA ARG A 187 11.96 4.70 -13.06
C ARG A 187 12.03 5.92 -13.99
N GLY A 188 12.84 6.91 -13.63
CA GLY A 188 12.93 8.21 -14.31
C GLY A 188 12.89 8.15 -15.85
N ASN A 189 12.38 9.21 -16.48
CA ASN A 189 12.10 9.28 -17.93
C ASN A 189 11.06 8.25 -18.42
N ASN A 190 10.08 7.87 -17.58
CA ASN A 190 9.01 6.94 -17.95
C ASN A 190 9.54 5.57 -18.45
N MET A 191 10.55 5.02 -17.77
CA MET A 191 11.21 3.76 -18.16
C MET A 191 10.86 2.64 -17.18
N LEU A 192 10.57 1.44 -17.65
CA LEU A 192 10.34 0.28 -16.79
C LEU A 192 11.65 -0.44 -16.44
N PHE A 193 12.57 -0.57 -17.39
CA PHE A 193 13.74 -1.44 -17.37
C PHE A 193 13.38 -2.92 -17.15
N PRO A 194 12.61 -3.54 -18.08
CA PRO A 194 12.03 -4.87 -17.87
C PRO A 194 13.07 -5.97 -17.67
N LYS A 195 14.21 -5.89 -18.39
CA LYS A 195 15.29 -6.89 -18.36
C LYS A 195 16.36 -6.61 -17.30
N ASP A 196 16.30 -5.47 -16.63
CA ASP A 196 17.25 -5.17 -15.57
C ASP A 196 16.86 -5.94 -14.30
N GLY A 197 17.86 -6.38 -13.54
CA GLY A 197 17.61 -6.93 -12.20
C GLY A 197 16.89 -5.91 -11.31
N ALA A 198 15.85 -6.34 -10.60
CA ALA A 198 15.20 -5.56 -9.56
C ALA A 198 16.13 -5.37 -8.35
N THR A 199 16.05 -4.23 -7.68
CA THR A 199 16.80 -4.00 -6.43
C THR A 199 16.02 -4.55 -5.22
N ARG A 200 16.73 -4.80 -4.11
CA ARG A 200 16.10 -5.20 -2.84
C ARG A 200 15.06 -4.18 -2.36
N ALA A 201 15.32 -2.88 -2.51
CA ALA A 201 14.35 -1.84 -2.18
C ALA A 201 13.07 -1.96 -3.01
N GLU A 202 13.19 -2.19 -4.31
CA GLU A 202 12.02 -2.35 -5.19
C GLU A 202 11.21 -3.61 -4.86
N ALA A 203 11.91 -4.69 -4.54
CA ALA A 203 11.29 -5.95 -4.14
C ALA A 203 10.45 -5.82 -2.86
N VAL A 204 10.99 -5.22 -1.80
CA VAL A 204 10.23 -5.04 -0.56
C VAL A 204 9.07 -4.06 -0.73
N THR A 205 9.21 -3.05 -1.60
CA THR A 205 8.11 -2.12 -1.87
C THR A 205 6.99 -2.76 -2.67
N ILE A 206 7.29 -3.50 -3.75
CA ILE A 206 6.21 -4.14 -4.54
C ILE A 206 5.45 -5.17 -3.69
N VAL A 207 6.16 -5.91 -2.82
CA VAL A 207 5.55 -6.86 -1.88
C VAL A 207 4.73 -6.14 -0.82
N SER A 208 5.22 -5.03 -0.25
CA SER A 208 4.43 -4.21 0.68
C SER A 208 3.14 -3.73 0.06
N ARG A 209 3.17 -3.22 -1.18
CA ARG A 209 1.97 -2.78 -1.90
C ARG A 209 1.01 -3.91 -2.19
N LEU A 210 1.54 -5.09 -2.53
CA LEU A 210 0.72 -6.29 -2.72
C LEU A 210 0.01 -6.69 -1.43
N VAL A 211 0.70 -6.70 -0.29
CA VAL A 211 0.08 -6.99 1.02
C VAL A 211 -1.01 -5.97 1.31
N THR A 212 -0.73 -4.67 1.18
CA THR A 212 -1.74 -3.61 1.39
C THR A 212 -2.95 -3.76 0.47
N LEU A 213 -2.74 -4.10 -0.81
CA LEU A 213 -3.83 -4.39 -1.75
C LEU A 213 -4.65 -5.60 -1.29
N LEU A 214 -3.99 -6.69 -0.90
CA LEU A 214 -4.67 -7.90 -0.42
C LEU A 214 -5.42 -7.65 0.87
N ASP A 215 -4.89 -6.86 1.80
CA ASP A 215 -5.60 -6.49 3.02
C ASP A 215 -6.85 -5.66 2.69
N SER A 216 -6.75 -4.74 1.73
CA SER A 216 -7.90 -3.98 1.23
C SER A 216 -8.94 -4.87 0.56
N LEU A 217 -8.54 -5.89 -0.21
CA LEU A 217 -9.44 -6.83 -0.88
C LEU A 217 -10.04 -7.86 0.10
N ASN A 218 -9.27 -8.31 1.08
CA ASN A 218 -9.68 -9.31 2.08
C ASN A 218 -10.44 -8.70 3.25
N ALA A 219 -10.47 -7.38 3.39
CA ALA A 219 -11.16 -6.70 4.46
C ALA A 219 -12.66 -6.99 4.48
N GLY A 220 -13.26 -7.56 3.42
CA GLY A 220 -14.70 -7.77 3.30
C GLY A 220 -15.50 -6.48 3.46
N VAL A 221 -14.84 -5.31 3.49
CA VAL A 221 -15.47 -4.01 3.58
C VAL A 221 -15.45 -3.41 2.19
N ASN A 222 -16.61 -3.32 1.55
CA ASN A 222 -16.75 -2.70 0.25
C ASN A 222 -16.97 -1.21 0.43
N VAL A 223 -16.12 -0.39 -0.19
CA VAL A 223 -16.29 1.07 -0.22
C VAL A 223 -16.55 1.51 -1.65
N THR A 224 -17.70 2.13 -1.87
CA THR A 224 -18.15 2.55 -3.20
C THR A 224 -18.52 4.02 -3.21
N ALA A 225 -17.97 4.78 -4.17
CA ALA A 225 -18.39 6.14 -4.44
C ALA A 225 -19.34 6.17 -5.64
N SER A 226 -20.32 7.08 -5.63
CA SER A 226 -21.19 7.34 -6.78
C SER A 226 -21.56 8.81 -6.88
N ALA A 227 -21.71 9.30 -8.11
CA ALA A 227 -22.13 10.67 -8.38
C ALA A 227 -23.10 10.67 -9.56
N PHE A 228 -24.32 11.13 -9.35
CA PHE A 228 -25.35 11.13 -10.39
C PHE A 228 -26.20 12.40 -10.34
N ILE A 229 -26.55 12.89 -11.53
CA ILE A 229 -27.43 14.04 -11.68
C ILE A 229 -28.87 13.55 -11.59
N VAL A 230 -29.62 14.05 -10.61
CA VAL A 230 -31.02 13.70 -10.42
C VAL A 230 -31.93 14.54 -11.33
N LYS A 231 -33.17 14.08 -11.50
CA LYS A 231 -34.20 14.80 -12.25
C LYS A 231 -34.40 16.21 -11.65
N GLY A 232 -33.97 17.23 -12.39
CA GLY A 232 -33.93 18.62 -11.91
C GLY A 232 -32.54 19.27 -11.96
N GLY A 233 -31.49 18.51 -12.31
CA GLY A 233 -30.14 19.06 -12.55
C GLY A 233 -29.26 19.17 -11.31
N ALA A 234 -29.74 18.75 -10.14
CA ALA A 234 -28.92 18.67 -8.93
C ALA A 234 -27.99 17.45 -8.99
N LEU A 235 -26.78 17.57 -8.44
CA LEU A 235 -25.81 16.48 -8.35
C LEU A 235 -25.90 15.83 -6.96
N THR A 236 -26.18 14.54 -6.91
CA THR A 236 -26.08 13.75 -5.68
C THR A 236 -24.76 13.00 -5.67
N THR A 237 -24.00 13.12 -4.59
CA THR A 237 -22.74 12.42 -4.35
C THR A 237 -22.90 11.49 -3.15
N SER A 238 -22.44 10.26 -3.26
CA SER A 238 -22.60 9.24 -2.22
C SER A 238 -21.31 8.42 -2.04
N LEU A 239 -21.04 8.07 -0.79
CA LEU A 239 -20.00 7.15 -0.34
C LEU A 239 -20.67 6.09 0.53
N VAL A 240 -20.64 4.85 0.06
CA VAL A 240 -21.19 3.69 0.77
C VAL A 240 -20.04 2.85 1.31
N ILE A 241 -20.13 2.50 2.60
CA ILE A 241 -19.25 1.52 3.24
C ILE A 241 -20.13 0.36 3.68
N GLU A 242 -19.87 -0.83 3.15
CA GLU A 242 -20.61 -2.05 3.44
C GLU A 242 -19.68 -3.05 4.11
N ASN A 243 -20.04 -3.51 5.30
CA ASN A 243 -19.31 -4.53 6.03
C ASN A 243 -19.83 -5.92 5.64
N ASN A 244 -19.14 -6.60 4.73
CA ASN A 244 -19.38 -7.99 4.34
C ASN A 244 -18.53 -9.00 5.13
N THR A 245 -17.93 -8.59 6.25
CA THR A 245 -17.21 -9.49 7.17
C THR A 245 -18.15 -10.15 8.18
N ASP A 246 -17.62 -11.08 8.97
CA ASP A 246 -18.29 -11.69 10.12
C ASP A 246 -18.03 -10.96 11.45
N LYS A 247 -17.31 -9.82 11.43
CA LYS A 247 -16.97 -9.01 12.61
C LYS A 247 -17.52 -7.59 12.48
N THR A 248 -17.57 -6.88 13.60
CA THR A 248 -17.86 -5.43 13.60
C THR A 248 -16.64 -4.68 13.06
N VAL A 249 -16.87 -3.78 12.12
CA VAL A 249 -15.87 -2.85 11.55
C VAL A 249 -16.00 -1.50 12.24
N THR A 250 -14.88 -0.92 12.64
CA THR A 250 -14.81 0.32 13.40
C THR A 250 -14.01 1.38 12.65
N LEU A 251 -14.65 2.53 12.47
CA LEU A 251 -14.02 3.76 11.97
C LEU A 251 -13.80 4.71 13.13
N HIS A 252 -12.58 5.20 13.30
CA HIS A 252 -12.22 6.21 14.27
C HIS A 252 -12.13 7.59 13.59
N HIS A 253 -12.85 8.56 14.12
CA HIS A 253 -12.88 9.92 13.61
C HIS A 253 -12.20 10.87 14.61
N THR A 254 -11.38 11.78 14.08
CA THR A 254 -10.67 12.79 14.87
C THR A 254 -11.50 14.06 15.10
N SER A 255 -12.65 14.18 14.44
CA SER A 255 -13.61 15.28 14.57
C SER A 255 -15.02 14.81 14.18
N GLY A 256 -15.98 15.73 14.18
CA GLY A 256 -17.31 15.51 13.61
C GLY A 256 -17.33 15.31 12.08
N GLN A 257 -16.22 15.56 11.38
CA GLN A 257 -16.10 15.24 9.96
C GLN A 257 -15.85 13.75 9.78
N LYS A 258 -16.80 13.06 9.13
CA LYS A 258 -16.70 11.62 8.84
C LYS A 258 -16.31 11.31 7.39
N TYR A 259 -16.59 12.24 6.48
CA TYR A 259 -16.33 12.11 5.06
C TYR A 259 -16.05 13.47 4.43
N ASP A 260 -15.59 13.45 3.18
CA ASP A 260 -15.50 14.62 2.32
C ASP A 260 -15.77 14.22 0.86
N PHE A 261 -16.25 15.17 0.06
CA PHE A 261 -16.42 15.00 -1.38
C PHE A 261 -15.68 16.11 -2.12
N LYS A 262 -14.95 15.74 -3.16
CA LYS A 262 -14.28 16.69 -4.05
C LYS A 262 -14.68 16.43 -5.48
N LEU A 263 -14.89 17.49 -6.26
CA LEU A 263 -15.15 17.38 -7.68
C LEU A 263 -13.94 17.87 -8.46
N PHE A 264 -13.65 17.17 -9.57
CA PHE A 264 -12.53 17.47 -10.43
C PHE A 264 -12.98 17.64 -11.88
N ASP A 265 -12.30 18.53 -12.59
CA ASP A 265 -12.49 18.71 -14.02
C ASP A 265 -11.67 17.70 -14.85
N ALA A 266 -11.79 17.79 -16.18
CA ALA A 266 -11.06 16.93 -17.13
C ALA A 266 -9.53 17.00 -17.01
N LYS A 267 -8.98 18.05 -16.38
CA LYS A 267 -7.54 18.23 -16.15
C LYS A 267 -7.11 17.75 -14.76
N SER A 268 -8.03 17.14 -14.01
CA SER A 268 -7.83 16.75 -12.61
C SER A 268 -7.60 17.95 -11.67
N GLU A 269 -8.09 19.14 -12.04
CA GLU A 269 -8.09 20.30 -11.15
C GLU A 269 -9.32 20.24 -10.22
N ASN A 270 -9.10 20.44 -8.92
CA ASN A 270 -10.17 20.45 -7.92
C ASN A 270 -11.01 21.73 -8.09
N VAL A 271 -12.29 21.56 -8.42
CA VAL A 271 -13.23 22.67 -8.62
C VAL A 271 -14.24 22.82 -7.49
N TYR A 272 -14.34 21.83 -6.59
CA TYR A 272 -15.25 21.86 -5.45
C TYR A 272 -14.74 20.98 -4.32
N THR A 273 -14.86 21.46 -3.08
CA THR A 273 -14.60 20.66 -1.88
C THR A 273 -15.74 20.88 -0.90
N TRP A 274 -16.46 19.80 -0.59
CA TRP A 274 -17.66 19.81 0.23
C TRP A 274 -17.42 20.39 1.62
N SER A 275 -16.28 20.08 2.23
CA SER A 275 -15.92 20.55 3.56
C SER A 275 -15.45 22.02 3.62
N ALA A 276 -15.22 22.69 2.48
CA ALA A 276 -14.53 23.99 2.43
C ALA A 276 -15.25 25.11 3.19
N ASP A 277 -16.57 25.06 3.30
CA ASP A 277 -17.41 26.05 3.98
C ASP A 277 -18.01 25.52 5.31
N LYS A 278 -17.57 24.35 5.77
CA LYS A 278 -18.15 23.67 6.92
C LYS A 278 -17.28 23.79 8.16
N MET A 279 -17.94 23.82 9.32
CA MET A 279 -17.29 23.73 10.62
C MET A 279 -17.65 22.42 11.27
N PHE A 280 -16.64 21.71 11.78
CA PHE A 280 -16.81 20.43 12.46
C PHE A 280 -16.42 20.58 13.93
N ILE A 281 -17.19 19.93 14.79
CA ILE A 281 -16.88 19.88 16.21
C ILE A 281 -15.60 19.05 16.39
N ALA A 282 -14.65 19.57 17.18
CA ALA A 282 -13.42 18.85 17.54
C ALA A 282 -13.70 17.79 18.63
N ALA A 283 -14.46 16.76 18.26
CA ALA A 283 -14.80 15.64 19.13
C ALA A 283 -14.40 14.32 18.46
N LEU A 284 -13.66 13.50 19.19
CA LEU A 284 -13.36 12.13 18.78
C LEU A 284 -14.66 11.32 18.74
N GLY A 285 -14.81 10.47 17.74
CA GLY A 285 -15.98 9.62 17.59
C GLY A 285 -15.66 8.31 16.90
N THR A 286 -16.55 7.34 17.05
CA THR A 286 -16.48 6.07 16.33
C THR A 286 -17.73 5.87 15.48
N THR A 287 -17.57 5.19 14.36
CA THR A 287 -18.68 4.60 13.59
C THR A 287 -18.44 3.11 13.53
N GLU A 288 -19.34 2.34 14.12
CA GLU A 288 -19.31 0.88 14.09
C GLU A 288 -20.29 0.36 13.04
N LEU A 289 -19.87 -0.59 12.23
CA LEU A 289 -20.70 -1.32 11.28
C LEU A 289 -20.69 -2.79 11.67
N LYS A 290 -21.85 -3.35 12.01
CA LYS A 290 -21.98 -4.79 12.28
C LYS A 290 -21.85 -5.61 11.01
N PRO A 291 -21.66 -6.94 11.11
CA PRO A 291 -21.71 -7.84 9.96
C PRO A 291 -22.98 -7.63 9.11
N GLY A 292 -22.80 -7.44 7.81
CA GLY A 292 -23.85 -7.15 6.83
C GLY A 292 -24.43 -5.73 6.88
N GLU A 293 -23.91 -4.87 7.75
CA GLU A 293 -24.37 -3.48 7.84
C GLU A 293 -23.72 -2.61 6.77
N LYS A 294 -24.47 -1.63 6.29
CA LYS A 294 -23.98 -0.59 5.40
C LYS A 294 -24.28 0.78 5.96
N ILE A 295 -23.35 1.70 5.76
CA ILE A 295 -23.57 3.14 5.99
C ILE A 295 -23.41 3.88 4.66
N GLU A 296 -24.26 4.87 4.46
CA GLU A 296 -24.18 5.77 3.31
C GLU A 296 -23.98 7.19 3.83
N PHE A 297 -22.92 7.83 3.36
CA PHE A 297 -22.74 9.27 3.45
C PHE A 297 -23.11 9.87 2.11
N SER A 298 -24.04 10.82 2.11
CA SER A 298 -24.54 11.42 0.88
C SER A 298 -24.83 12.89 1.08
N ASP A 299 -24.62 13.67 0.02
CA ASP A 299 -25.05 15.06 -0.05
C ASP A 299 -25.53 15.41 -1.46
N THR A 300 -26.28 16.50 -1.56
CA THR A 300 -26.81 16.99 -2.84
C THR A 300 -26.44 18.44 -3.06
N ILE A 301 -25.72 18.69 -4.15
CA ILE A 301 -25.43 20.02 -4.67
C ILE A 301 -26.62 20.43 -5.53
N ASP A 302 -27.30 21.51 -5.14
CA ASP A 302 -28.46 21.99 -5.88
C ASP A 302 -28.10 22.37 -7.32
N SER A 303 -29.11 22.41 -8.19
CA SER A 303 -28.90 22.64 -9.62
C SER A 303 -28.20 23.96 -9.93
N THR A 304 -28.45 25.02 -9.16
CA THR A 304 -27.84 26.34 -9.40
C THR A 304 -26.36 26.31 -9.04
N ALA A 305 -26.03 25.70 -7.89
CA ALA A 305 -24.66 25.51 -7.47
C ALA A 305 -23.89 24.57 -8.42
N TYR A 306 -24.53 23.50 -8.90
CA TYR A 306 -23.91 22.56 -9.82
C TYR A 306 -23.72 23.15 -11.23
N GLU A 307 -24.61 24.02 -11.71
CA GLU A 307 -24.41 24.76 -12.97
C GLU A 307 -23.10 25.58 -12.96
N ALA A 308 -22.75 26.18 -11.82
CA ALA A 308 -21.48 26.89 -11.64
C ALA A 308 -20.25 25.95 -11.62
N LEU A 309 -20.46 24.65 -11.43
CA LEU A 309 -19.47 23.58 -11.43
C LEU A 309 -19.54 22.73 -12.72
N SER A 310 -20.03 23.30 -13.81
CA SER A 310 -20.29 22.60 -15.08
C SER A 310 -19.07 21.93 -15.74
N THR A 311 -17.85 22.24 -15.28
CA THR A 311 -16.62 21.58 -15.73
C THR A 311 -16.30 20.29 -14.98
N ALA A 312 -17.00 19.98 -13.89
CA ALA A 312 -16.78 18.78 -13.10
C ALA A 312 -17.16 17.52 -13.89
N GLU A 313 -16.23 16.56 -13.99
CA GLU A 313 -16.41 15.27 -14.67
C GLU A 313 -16.37 14.08 -13.70
N THR A 314 -15.59 14.21 -12.63
CA THR A 314 -15.41 13.15 -11.63
C THR A 314 -15.61 13.68 -10.22
N MET A 315 -15.97 12.76 -9.34
CA MET A 315 -16.08 13.00 -7.90
C MET A 315 -15.16 12.02 -7.18
N THR A 316 -14.39 12.50 -6.21
CA THR A 316 -13.65 11.65 -5.26
C THR A 316 -14.22 11.83 -3.87
N ALA A 317 -14.61 10.70 -3.27
CA ALA A 317 -15.10 10.64 -1.91
C ALA A 317 -14.00 10.16 -0.96
N TYR A 318 -13.94 10.76 0.23
CA TYR A 318 -12.93 10.44 1.23
C TYR A 318 -13.62 9.99 2.51
N ILE A 319 -13.09 8.93 3.13
CA ILE A 319 -13.39 8.61 4.53
C ILE A 319 -12.43 9.43 5.38
N VAL A 320 -12.96 10.23 6.31
CA VAL A 320 -12.13 11.04 7.22
C VAL A 320 -12.01 10.29 8.54
N GLY A 321 -10.87 9.65 8.75
CA GLY A 321 -10.62 8.83 9.94
C GLY A 321 -9.59 7.74 9.68
N THR A 322 -9.54 6.79 10.60
CA THR A 322 -8.72 5.58 10.50
C THR A 322 -9.57 4.35 10.81
N SER A 323 -9.15 3.18 10.33
CA SER A 323 -9.69 1.89 10.76
C SER A 323 -8.55 0.91 10.95
N GLU A 324 -8.67 0.04 11.93
CA GLU A 324 -7.79 -1.12 12.09
C GLU A 324 -8.36 -2.36 11.37
N ASP A 325 -9.64 -2.32 10.99
CA ASP A 325 -10.36 -3.46 10.40
C ASP A 325 -10.23 -3.51 8.86
N PHE A 326 -9.95 -2.37 8.22
CA PHE A 326 -9.67 -2.30 6.78
C PHE A 326 -8.80 -1.08 6.42
N ALA A 327 -8.06 -1.20 5.32
CA ALA A 327 -7.29 -0.08 4.79
C ALA A 327 -8.20 0.94 4.10
N ILE A 328 -8.15 2.20 4.54
CA ILE A 328 -8.82 3.32 3.88
C ILE A 328 -7.88 3.89 2.80
N ASP A 329 -8.32 3.99 1.55
CA ASP A 329 -7.54 4.62 0.48
C ASP A 329 -7.37 6.13 0.75
N GLU A 330 -6.13 6.55 1.00
CA GLU A 330 -5.75 7.95 1.22
C GLU A 330 -6.00 8.85 0.00
N ASN A 331 -6.03 8.27 -1.20
CA ASN A 331 -6.34 8.99 -2.44
C ASN A 331 -7.85 9.14 -2.66
N GLY A 332 -8.67 8.46 -1.86
CA GLY A 332 -10.12 8.47 -1.94
C GLY A 332 -10.70 7.57 -3.04
N TYR A 333 -12.03 7.47 -3.03
CA TYR A 333 -12.82 6.59 -3.88
C TYR A 333 -13.48 7.41 -4.99
N THR A 334 -13.10 7.16 -6.25
CA THR A 334 -13.50 8.01 -7.37
C THR A 334 -14.68 7.43 -8.15
N ALA A 335 -15.60 8.31 -8.57
CA ALA A 335 -16.72 8.02 -9.45
C ALA A 335 -16.79 9.02 -10.60
N THR A 336 -17.16 8.56 -11.79
CA THR A 336 -17.56 9.45 -12.88
C THR A 336 -18.94 10.03 -12.59
N ILE A 337 -19.14 11.32 -12.88
CA ILE A 337 -20.45 11.94 -12.74
C ILE A 337 -21.37 11.47 -13.88
N VAL A 338 -22.41 10.74 -13.52
CA VAL A 338 -23.38 10.17 -14.47
C VAL A 338 -24.56 11.13 -14.65
N LYS A 339 -24.92 11.39 -15.92
CA LYS A 339 -26.08 12.20 -16.31
C LYS A 339 -27.35 11.36 -16.40
#